data_AF-A0A8D3WX05-F1
#
_entry.id   AF-A0A8D3WX05-F1
#
_cell.length_a   1.000
_cell.length_b   1.000
_cell.length_c   1.000
_cell.angle_alpha   90.00
_cell.angle_beta   90.00
_cell.angle_gamma   90.00
#
_symmetry.space_group_name_H-M   'P 1'
#
loop_
_entity.id
_entity.type
_entity.pdbx_description
1 polymer ?
#
loop_
_entity_poly.entity_id
_entity_poly.type
_entity_poly.pdbx_seq_one_letter_code
_entity_poly.pdbx_strand_id
1 'polypeptide(L)'
;MVKLVERHDFDCVIALHTQGEEFYWGYMNEEPKEAEEIASYFERVSGYKAVKTIDSHAGFKDWFILEKKKLGFTLELGKGINPLPLSQISRVYNPTKAILVAAMEYLSI
;
A
#
# COMPACT_ATOMS: atom_id res chain seq x y z
N MET A 1 4.49 15.44 3.47
CA MET A 1 3.50 14.70 2.65
C MET A 1 2.16 15.43 2.60
N VAL A 2 1.54 15.80 3.74
CA VAL A 2 0.26 16.55 3.79
C VAL A 2 0.18 17.73 2.82
N LYS A 3 1.11 18.70 2.92
CA LYS A 3 1.15 19.87 2.01
C LYS A 3 1.28 19.52 0.51
N LEU A 4 1.78 18.34 0.16
CA LEU A 4 1.85 17.89 -1.23
C LEU A 4 0.48 17.35 -1.67
N VAL A 5 -0.15 16.53 -0.83
CA VAL A 5 -1.52 16.03 -1.02
C VAL A 5 -2.57 17.14 -1.01
N GLU A 6 -2.33 18.25 -0.29
CA GLU A 6 -3.24 19.40 -0.35
C GLU A 6 -3.10 20.21 -1.64
N ARG A 7 -1.92 20.17 -2.27
CA ARG A 7 -1.63 20.89 -3.51
C ARG A 7 -2.00 20.11 -4.77
N HIS A 8 -2.15 18.80 -4.64
CA HIS A 8 -2.47 17.90 -5.75
C HIS A 8 -3.55 16.91 -5.31
N ASP A 9 -4.53 16.70 -6.17
CA ASP A 9 -5.59 15.74 -5.89
C ASP A 9 -5.15 14.32 -6.30
N PHE A 10 -4.44 13.63 -5.41
CA PHE A 10 -4.05 12.23 -5.65
C PHE A 10 -5.25 11.31 -5.43
N ASP A 11 -5.45 10.35 -6.32
CA ASP A 11 -6.50 9.32 -6.19
C ASP A 11 -6.08 8.13 -5.34
N CYS A 12 -4.78 7.89 -5.23
CA CYS A 12 -4.19 6.79 -4.48
C CYS A 12 -2.82 7.16 -3.91
N VAL A 13 -2.49 6.64 -2.73
CA VAL A 13 -1.14 6.68 -2.17
C VAL A 13 -0.65 5.28 -1.80
N ILE A 14 0.63 5.03 -2.07
CA ILE A 14 1.32 3.77 -1.75
C ILE A 14 2.60 4.12 -0.99
N ALA A 15 2.63 3.83 0.31
CA ALA A 15 3.80 4.03 1.16
C ALA A 15 4.64 2.74 1.19
N LEU A 16 5.90 2.81 0.76
CA LEU A 16 6.81 1.68 0.73
C LEU A 16 7.62 1.61 2.03
N HIS A 17 7.57 0.46 2.69
CA HIS A 17 8.24 0.13 3.95
C HIS A 17 8.92 -1.24 3.85
N THR A 18 9.67 -1.62 4.88
CA THR A 18 10.17 -2.99 5.09
C THR A 18 9.94 -3.32 6.56
N GLN A 19 9.40 -4.49 6.91
CA GLN A 19 9.42 -5.77 6.22
C GLN A 19 8.21 -6.61 6.65
N GLY A 20 7.80 -7.58 5.83
CA GLY A 20 6.68 -8.45 6.17
C GLY A 20 6.15 -9.31 5.02
N GLU A 21 6.37 -8.89 3.78
CA GLU A 21 5.72 -9.43 2.57
C GLU A 21 4.19 -9.37 2.67
N GLU A 22 3.70 -8.25 3.21
CA GLU A 22 2.28 -7.95 3.38
C GLU A 22 2.02 -6.47 3.13
N PHE A 23 0.75 -6.09 3.04
CA PHE A 23 0.37 -4.69 2.94
C PHE A 23 -0.96 -4.40 3.62
N TYR A 24 -1.09 -3.16 4.10
CA TYR A 24 -2.25 -2.65 4.82
C TYR A 24 -3.05 -1.68 3.97
N TRP A 25 -4.38 -1.79 3.96
CA TRP A 25 -5.21 -1.03 3.00
C TRP A 25 -6.48 -0.38 3.60
N GLY A 26 -6.90 -0.77 4.79
CA GLY A 26 -8.07 -0.20 5.47
C GLY A 26 -7.70 0.66 6.68
N TYR A 27 -8.63 1.48 7.14
CA TYR A 27 -8.52 2.21 8.40
C TYR A 27 -9.90 2.66 8.91
N MET A 28 -10.30 2.20 10.11
CA MET A 28 -11.57 2.57 10.77
C MET A 28 -12.83 2.40 9.90
N ASN A 29 -12.80 1.55 8.86
CA ASN A 29 -13.87 1.39 7.85
C ASN A 29 -14.14 2.67 7.04
N GLU A 30 -13.15 3.55 6.93
CA GLU A 30 -13.21 4.81 6.16
C GLU A 30 -12.57 4.67 4.78
N GLU A 31 -12.05 3.48 4.45
CA GLU A 31 -11.57 3.16 3.12
C GLU A 31 -12.71 3.14 2.06
N PRO A 32 -12.40 3.48 0.79
CA PRO A 32 -13.36 3.37 -0.31
C PRO A 32 -13.87 1.93 -0.49
N LYS A 33 -15.07 1.77 -1.08
CA LYS A 33 -15.70 0.45 -1.27
C LYS A 33 -14.87 -0.45 -2.19
N GLU A 34 -14.20 0.15 -3.16
CA GLU A 34 -13.34 -0.51 -4.13
C GLU A 34 -12.00 -0.98 -3.53
N ALA A 35 -11.64 -0.53 -2.32
CA ALA A 35 -10.34 -0.85 -1.72
C ALA A 35 -10.12 -2.36 -1.52
N GLU A 36 -11.18 -3.11 -1.20
CA GLU A 36 -11.12 -4.56 -1.01
C GLU A 36 -10.83 -5.31 -2.31
N GLU A 37 -11.47 -4.89 -3.41
CA GLU A 37 -11.26 -5.48 -4.72
C GLU A 37 -9.83 -5.24 -5.21
N ILE A 38 -9.34 -4.01 -5.04
CA ILE A 38 -7.98 -3.60 -5.43
C ILE A 38 -6.94 -4.32 -4.57
N ALA A 39 -7.15 -4.39 -3.25
CA ALA A 39 -6.27 -5.13 -2.35
C ALA A 39 -6.21 -6.61 -2.73
N SER A 40 -7.36 -7.23 -3.03
CA SER A 40 -7.41 -8.61 -3.51
C SER A 40 -6.66 -8.78 -4.83
N TYR A 41 -6.71 -7.78 -5.72
CA TYR A 41 -5.94 -7.81 -6.97
C TYR A 41 -4.44 -7.70 -6.72
N PHE A 42 -4.00 -6.76 -5.87
CA PHE A 42 -2.60 -6.59 -5.48
C PHE A 42 -2.02 -7.84 -4.84
N GLU A 43 -2.77 -8.50 -3.95
CA GLU A 43 -2.37 -9.77 -3.35
C GLU A 43 -2.16 -10.85 -4.42
N ARG A 44 -3.09 -11.00 -5.38
CA ARG A 44 -2.96 -11.99 -6.47
C ARG A 44 -1.72 -11.76 -7.35
N VAL A 45 -1.42 -10.51 -7.73
CA VAL A 45 -0.34 -10.23 -8.68
C VAL A 45 1.05 -10.22 -8.04
N SER A 46 1.13 -9.95 -6.74
CA SER A 46 2.40 -9.79 -6.02
C SER A 46 2.75 -10.99 -5.14
N GLY A 47 1.75 -11.74 -4.69
CA GLY A 47 1.87 -12.76 -3.65
C GLY A 47 2.01 -12.19 -2.23
N TYR A 48 1.95 -10.88 -2.04
CA TYR A 48 1.98 -10.26 -0.72
C TYR A 48 0.61 -10.32 -0.07
N LYS A 49 0.58 -10.58 1.23
CA LYS A 49 -0.69 -10.71 1.94
C LYS A 49 -1.41 -9.37 2.08
N ALA A 50 -2.68 -9.31 1.68
CA ALA A 50 -3.54 -8.17 1.97
C ALA A 50 -4.06 -8.26 3.41
N VAL A 51 -3.79 -7.24 4.21
CA VAL A 51 -4.28 -7.14 5.60
C VAL A 51 -5.13 -5.88 5.73
N LYS A 52 -6.43 -6.05 6.01
CA LYS A 52 -7.36 -4.92 6.02
C LYS A 52 -6.98 -3.88 7.07
N THR A 53 -6.85 -4.29 8.32
CA THR A 53 -6.49 -3.39 9.43
C THR A 53 -5.52 -4.08 10.37
N ILE A 54 -4.67 -3.28 10.99
CA ILE A 54 -3.84 -3.66 12.14
C ILE A 54 -4.10 -2.66 13.27
N ASP A 55 -3.72 -3.02 14.49
CA ASP A 55 -3.72 -2.10 15.63
C ASP A 55 -2.51 -1.15 15.53
N SER A 56 -2.60 -0.23 14.57
CA SER A 56 -1.59 0.79 14.29
C SER A 56 -2.29 2.06 13.81
N HIS A 57 -1.79 3.20 14.27
CA HIS A 57 -2.42 4.50 14.08
C HIS A 57 -1.40 5.57 13.73
N ALA A 58 -1.91 6.71 13.25
CA ALA A 58 -1.15 7.91 12.90
C ALA A 58 -0.17 7.74 11.74
N GLY A 59 -0.32 6.68 10.93
CA GLY A 59 0.42 6.51 9.68
C GLY A 59 -0.05 7.46 8.58
N PHE A 60 0.79 7.68 7.57
CA PHE A 60 0.41 8.49 6.40
C PHE A 60 -0.80 7.91 5.65
N LYS A 61 -0.85 6.59 5.51
CA LYS A 61 -2.02 5.85 4.97
C LYS A 61 -3.29 6.20 5.74
N ASP A 62 -3.25 6.13 7.07
CA ASP A 62 -4.41 6.35 7.94
C ASP A 62 -4.96 7.76 7.77
N TRP A 63 -4.08 8.76 7.82
CA TRP A 63 -4.45 10.16 7.58
C TRP A 63 -5.07 10.34 6.19
N PHE A 64 -4.48 9.73 5.16
CA PHE A 64 -4.98 9.86 3.79
C PHE A 64 -6.38 9.24 3.64
N ILE A 65 -6.57 8.03 4.15
CA ILE A 65 -7.88 7.36 4.14
C ILE A 65 -8.91 8.18 4.91
N LEU A 66 -8.59 8.64 6.13
CA LEU A 66 -9.52 9.40 6.95
C LEU A 66 -9.94 10.74 6.33
N GLU A 67 -8.96 11.54 5.91
CA GLU A 67 -9.20 12.93 5.49
C GLU A 67 -9.63 13.04 4.03
N LYS A 68 -9.14 12.13 3.17
CA LYS A 68 -9.41 12.17 1.73
C LYS A 68 -10.45 11.16 1.29
N LYS A 69 -10.77 10.15 2.10
CA LYS A 69 -11.68 9.05 1.74
C LYS A 69 -11.29 8.41 0.40
N LYS A 70 -9.97 8.25 0.20
CA LYS A 70 -9.34 7.77 -1.03
C LYS A 70 -8.40 6.61 -0.71
N LEU A 71 -7.96 5.91 -1.75
CA LEU A 71 -7.17 4.69 -1.66
C LEU A 71 -5.81 4.92 -1.01
N GLY A 72 -5.49 4.16 0.03
CA GLY A 72 -4.22 4.26 0.73
C GLY A 72 -3.66 2.89 1.08
N PHE A 73 -2.39 2.67 0.74
CA PHE A 73 -1.71 1.41 1.01
C PHE A 73 -0.37 1.63 1.72
N THR A 74 -0.03 0.73 2.64
CA THR A 74 1.31 0.59 3.20
C THR A 74 1.85 -0.78 2.80
N LEU A 75 2.94 -0.84 2.05
CA LEU A 75 3.57 -2.09 1.62
C LEU A 75 4.78 -2.38 2.51
N GLU A 76 4.82 -3.57 3.11
CA GLU A 76 5.94 -4.06 3.90
C GLU A 76 6.78 -5.05 3.08
N LEU A 77 7.84 -4.54 2.44
CA LEU A 77 8.61 -5.26 1.45
C LEU A 77 9.66 -6.19 2.08
N GLY A 78 9.83 -7.38 1.48
CA GLY A 78 10.85 -8.34 1.90
C GLY A 78 10.63 -8.92 3.31
N LYS A 79 11.56 -9.77 3.77
CA LYS A 79 11.37 -10.53 5.02
C LYS A 79 12.69 -10.80 5.75
N GLY A 80 12.69 -10.77 7.08
CA GLY A 80 13.88 -11.06 7.90
C GLY A 80 14.02 -10.13 9.11
N ILE A 81 15.18 -9.47 9.21
CA ILE A 81 15.47 -8.44 10.21
C ILE A 81 16.03 -7.23 9.46
N ASN A 82 15.50 -6.04 9.74
CA ASN A 82 16.03 -4.80 9.18
C ASN A 82 17.42 -4.49 9.77
N PRO A 83 18.38 -3.99 8.95
CA PRO A 83 18.25 -3.72 7.52
C PRO A 83 18.27 -5.02 6.69
N LEU A 84 17.37 -5.12 5.71
CA LEU A 84 17.35 -6.26 4.80
C LEU A 84 18.62 -6.30 3.94
N PRO A 85 19.20 -7.49 3.70
CA PRO A 85 20.39 -7.61 2.86
C PRO A 85 20.06 -7.34 1.40
N LEU A 86 20.99 -6.72 0.67
CA LEU A 86 20.85 -6.40 -0.77
C LEU A 86 20.58 -7.65 -1.64
N SER A 87 20.94 -8.84 -1.17
CA SER A 87 20.60 -10.10 -1.85
C SER A 87 19.09 -10.33 -1.98
N GLN A 88 18.26 -9.66 -1.18
CA GLN A 88 16.80 -9.71 -1.29
C GLN A 88 16.23 -8.73 -2.34
N ILE A 89 17.05 -7.94 -3.04
CA ILE A 89 16.52 -6.94 -3.98
C ILE A 89 15.62 -7.56 -5.06
N SER A 90 15.96 -8.75 -5.57
CA SER A 90 15.14 -9.47 -6.55
C SER A 90 13.80 -9.94 -5.96
N ARG A 91 13.81 -10.34 -4.68
CA ARG A 91 12.63 -10.76 -3.92
C ARG A 91 11.69 -9.59 -3.62
N VAL A 92 12.23 -8.39 -3.43
CA VAL A 92 11.45 -7.16 -3.19
C VAL A 92 10.94 -6.57 -4.51
N TYR A 93 11.79 -6.52 -5.53
CA TYR A 93 11.54 -5.75 -6.75
C TYR A 93 10.32 -6.25 -7.53
N ASN A 94 10.23 -7.56 -7.78
CA ASN A 94 9.16 -8.11 -8.63
C ASN A 94 7.75 -7.93 -8.01
N PRO A 95 7.51 -8.27 -6.73
CA PRO A 95 6.22 -7.99 -6.08
C PRO A 95 5.89 -6.49 -6.05
N THR A 96 6.87 -5.65 -5.71
CA THR A 96 6.66 -4.19 -5.65
C THR A 96 6.26 -3.63 -7.01
N LYS A 97 6.97 -4.02 -8.07
CA LYS A 97 6.65 -3.61 -9.44
C LYS A 97 5.25 -4.07 -9.84
N ALA A 98 4.86 -5.31 -9.52
CA ALA A 98 3.54 -5.83 -9.84
C ALA A 98 2.42 -4.98 -9.21
N ILE A 99 2.55 -4.61 -7.93
CA ILE A 99 1.58 -3.74 -7.26
C ILE A 99 1.54 -2.34 -7.88
N LEU A 100 2.70 -1.72 -8.11
CA LEU A 100 2.75 -0.37 -8.68
C LEU A 100 2.14 -0.29 -10.08
N VAL A 101 2.39 -1.29 -10.93
CA VAL A 101 1.78 -1.36 -12.26
C VAL A 101 0.28 -1.58 -12.16
N ALA A 102 -0.16 -2.54 -11.33
CA ALA A 102 -1.58 -2.80 -11.11
C ALA A 102 -2.34 -1.55 -10.61
N ALA A 103 -1.71 -0.75 -9.75
CA ALA A 103 -2.29 0.51 -9.27
C ALA A 103 -2.49 1.52 -10.41
N MET A 104 -1.50 1.66 -11.29
CA MET A 104 -1.61 2.57 -12.45
C MET A 104 -2.66 2.10 -13.45
N GLU A 105 -2.74 0.79 -13.71
CA GLU A 105 -3.75 0.21 -14.60
C GLU A 105 -5.17 0.43 -14.08
N TYR A 106 -5.39 0.21 -12.78
CA TYR A 106 -6.70 0.41 -12.16
C TYR A 106 -7.15 1.87 -12.20
N LEU A 107 -6.23 2.81 -11.94
CA LEU A 107 -6.52 4.25 -11.90
C LEU A 107 -6.63 4.90 -13.29
N SER A 108 -6.30 4.17 -14.37
CA SER A 108 -6.38 4.68 -15.74
C SER A 108 -7.73 4.42 -16.43
N ILE A 109 -8.69 3.83 -15.70
CA ILE A 109 -10.04 3.47 -16.16
C ILE A 109 -11.03 4.51 -15.65
#